data_AF-A0A9E3CUE9-F1
#
_entry.id   AF-A0A9E3CUE9-F1
#
_cell.length_a   1.000
_cell.length_b   1.000
_cell.length_c   1.000
_cell.angle_alpha   90.00
_cell.angle_beta   90.00
_cell.angle_gamma   90.00
#
_symmetry.space_group_name_H-M   'P 1'
#
loop_
_entity.id
_entity.type
_entity.pdbx_description
1 polymer ?
#
loop_
_entity_poly.entity_id
_entity_poly.type
_entity_poly.pdbx_seq_one_letter_code
_entity_poly.pdbx_strand_id
1 'polypeptide(L)'
;MALVKAHIVLDRGKAGAPEARSEILDAIRARADISGVNEKRLERYGVLTCDVDESRLDAIREIPGVADVQVDAEYDLPGTNRSKQEAGQ
;
A
#
# COMPACT_ATOMS: atom_id res chain seq x y z
N MET A 1 -15.96 -3.62 4.01
CA MET A 1 -14.77 -3.09 3.31
C MET A 1 -13.96 -2.37 4.36
N ALA A 2 -12.80 -2.92 4.68
CA ALA A 2 -11.91 -2.35 5.69
C ALA A 2 -10.90 -1.48 4.95
N LEU A 3 -10.94 -0.17 5.23
CA LEU A 3 -9.92 0.74 4.74
C LEU A 3 -8.69 0.57 5.61
N VAL A 4 -7.56 0.32 4.95
CA VAL A 4 -6.24 0.26 5.58
C VAL A 4 -5.40 1.41 5.10
N LYS A 5 -4.52 1.88 5.97
CA LYS A 5 -3.58 2.93 5.61
C LYS A 5 -2.43 2.31 4.84
N ALA A 6 -2.29 2.67 3.58
CA ALA A 6 -1.22 2.19 2.70
C ALA A 6 -0.19 3.28 2.43
N HIS A 7 1.05 2.85 2.34
CA HIS A 7 2.25 3.61 2.00
C HIS A 7 2.76 3.04 0.67
N ILE A 8 2.50 3.76 -0.41
CA ILE A 8 2.86 3.38 -1.77
C ILE A 8 4.20 4.06 -2.08
N VAL A 9 5.23 3.26 -2.30
CA VAL A 9 6.58 3.72 -2.64
C VAL A 9 6.70 3.69 -4.16
N LEU A 10 7.01 4.83 -4.75
CA LEU A 10 7.31 4.95 -6.18
C LEU A 10 8.76 4.60 -6.46
N ASP A 11 9.01 4.10 -7.68
CA ASP A 11 10.37 3.91 -8.18
C ASP A 11 11.15 5.23 -8.18
N ARG A 12 12.43 5.21 -7.81
CA ARG A 12 13.28 6.42 -7.72
C ARG A 12 13.31 7.22 -9.02
N GLY A 13 13.27 6.56 -10.18
CA GLY A 13 13.24 7.24 -11.48
C GLY A 13 11.92 7.93 -11.76
N LYS A 14 10.81 7.37 -11.25
CA LYS A 14 9.45 7.92 -11.42
C LYS A 14 9.12 8.96 -10.35
N ALA A 15 9.61 8.79 -9.13
CA ALA A 15 9.45 9.71 -8.00
C ALA A 15 10.08 11.09 -8.26
N GLY A 16 11.15 11.16 -9.06
CA GLY A 16 11.78 12.44 -9.45
C GLY A 16 11.04 13.19 -10.56
N ALA A 17 10.16 12.52 -11.30
CA ALA A 17 9.46 13.10 -12.45
C ALA A 17 8.03 13.53 -12.04
N PRO A 18 7.69 14.83 -12.05
CA PRO A 18 6.35 15.30 -11.67
C PRO A 18 5.23 14.72 -12.56
N GLU A 19 5.48 14.60 -13.87
CA GLU A 19 4.53 14.01 -14.82
C GLU A 19 4.27 12.54 -14.49
N ALA A 20 5.33 11.74 -14.33
CA ALA A 20 5.20 10.33 -13.98
C ALA A 20 4.52 10.11 -12.61
N ARG A 21 4.80 10.96 -11.63
CA ARG A 21 4.09 10.93 -10.33
C ARG A 21 2.61 11.13 -10.51
N SER A 22 2.21 12.12 -11.30
CA SER A 22 0.79 12.41 -11.54
C SER A 22 0.10 11.27 -12.29
N GLU A 23 0.75 10.67 -13.28
CA GLU A 23 0.23 9.50 -14.00
C GLU A 23 0.02 8.31 -13.08
N ILE A 24 0.99 8.03 -12.20
CA ILE A 24 0.88 6.91 -11.24
C ILE A 24 -0.23 7.20 -10.23
N LEU A 25 -0.36 8.44 -9.76
CA LEU A 25 -1.42 8.83 -8.83
C LEU A 25 -2.81 8.65 -9.45
N ASP A 26 -2.97 9.04 -10.72
CA ASP A 26 -4.21 8.88 -11.46
C ASP A 26 -4.53 7.39 -11.68
N ALA A 27 -3.52 6.59 -12.05
CA ALA A 27 -3.66 5.14 -12.19
C ALA A 27 -4.07 4.47 -10.87
N ILE A 28 -3.50 4.89 -9.74
CA ILE A 28 -3.88 4.39 -8.41
C ILE A 28 -5.35 4.73 -8.15
N ARG A 29 -5.77 5.98 -8.34
CA ARG A 29 -7.16 6.42 -8.14
C ARG A 29 -8.15 5.69 -9.07
N ALA A 30 -7.73 5.36 -10.29
CA ALA A 30 -8.57 4.63 -11.23
C ALA A 30 -8.72 3.14 -10.88
N ARG A 31 -7.68 2.52 -10.30
CA ARG A 31 -7.66 1.08 -9.95
C ARG A 31 -8.21 0.81 -8.55
N ALA A 32 -7.96 1.74 -7.64
CA ALA A 32 -8.28 1.65 -6.23
C ALA A 32 -8.91 2.97 -5.79
N ASP A 33 -10.07 2.87 -5.14
CA ASP A 33 -10.71 4.02 -4.53
C ASP A 33 -9.89 4.43 -3.31
N ILE A 34 -8.94 5.36 -3.53
CA ILE A 34 -8.05 5.87 -2.49
C ILE A 34 -8.58 7.18 -1.94
N SER A 35 -8.55 7.32 -0.62
CA SER A 35 -8.95 8.52 0.11
C SER A 35 -7.85 8.93 1.10
N GLY A 36 -7.98 10.09 1.74
CA GLY A 36 -6.98 10.55 2.74
C GLY A 36 -5.56 10.76 2.17
N VAL A 37 -5.45 11.06 0.88
CA VAL A 37 -4.17 11.12 0.17
C VAL A 37 -3.27 12.23 0.74
N ASN A 38 -2.06 11.85 1.16
CA ASN A 38 -1.05 12.74 1.71
C ASN A 38 0.23 12.71 0.87
N GLU A 39 0.44 13.79 0.11
CA GLU A 39 1.53 13.94 -0.86
C GLU A 39 2.78 14.60 -0.28
N LYS A 40 2.78 15.01 1.00
CA LYS A 40 3.93 15.72 1.62
C LYS A 40 5.23 14.92 1.57
N ARG A 41 5.16 13.59 1.56
CA ARG A 41 6.32 12.69 1.45
C ARG A 41 6.60 12.24 0.03
N LEU A 42 5.67 12.46 -0.90
CA LEU A 42 5.78 12.06 -2.29
C LEU A 42 6.89 12.84 -2.99
N GLU A 43 6.93 14.15 -2.76
CA GLU A 43 7.92 15.02 -3.42
C GLU A 43 9.36 14.73 -2.96
N ARG A 44 9.54 14.43 -1.67
CA ARG A 44 10.86 14.27 -1.05
C ARG A 44 11.38 12.84 -1.07
N TYR A 45 10.50 11.86 -0.91
CA TYR A 45 10.87 10.45 -0.74
C TYR A 45 10.22 9.53 -1.77
N GLY A 46 9.32 10.03 -2.62
CA GLY A 46 8.55 9.18 -3.53
C GLY A 46 7.53 8.31 -2.82
N VAL A 47 7.11 8.67 -1.60
CA VAL A 47 6.17 7.88 -0.80
C VAL A 47 4.82 8.58 -0.72
N LEU A 48 3.78 7.91 -1.19
CA LEU A 48 2.39 8.33 -1.06
C LEU A 48 1.75 7.59 0.12
N THR A 49 1.09 8.33 1.02
CA THR A 49 0.26 7.72 2.06
C THR A 49 -1.20 7.96 1.74
N CYS A 50 -2.03 6.92 1.73
CA CYS A 50 -3.46 7.01 1.49
C CYS A 50 -4.22 5.89 2.20
N ASP A 51 -5.51 6.08 2.40
CA ASP A 51 -6.44 5.05 2.85
C ASP A 51 -6.98 4.32 1.61
N VAL A 52 -6.93 2.99 1.63
CA VAL A 52 -7.36 2.14 0.52
C VAL A 52 -7.99 0.86 1.05
N ASP A 53 -8.93 0.29 0.30
CA ASP A 53 -9.46 -1.03 0.62
C ASP A 53 -8.38 -2.12 0.46
N GLU A 54 -8.25 -2.98 1.46
CA GLU A 54 -7.24 -4.05 1.47
C GLU A 54 -7.28 -4.93 0.22
N SER A 55 -8.49 -5.22 -0.28
CA SER A 55 -8.69 -6.06 -1.48
C SER A 55 -8.16 -5.42 -2.77
N ARG A 56 -7.86 -4.11 -2.75
CA ARG A 56 -7.38 -3.33 -3.89
C ARG A 56 -5.87 -3.12 -3.87
N LEU A 57 -5.18 -3.51 -2.79
CA LEU A 57 -3.73 -3.34 -2.65
C LEU A 57 -2.94 -4.09 -3.73
N ASP A 58 -3.34 -5.31 -4.06
CA ASP A 58 -2.69 -6.10 -5.12
C ASP A 58 -2.78 -5.38 -6.47
N ALA A 59 -3.94 -4.78 -6.78
CA ALA A 59 -4.11 -4.02 -8.01
C ALA A 59 -3.23 -2.76 -8.06
N ILE A 60 -2.87 -2.18 -6.91
CA ILE A 60 -1.92 -1.06 -6.81
C ILE A 60 -0.49 -1.54 -7.03
N ARG A 61 -0.11 -2.70 -6.48
CA ARG A 61 1.23 -3.30 -6.65
C ARG A 61 1.55 -3.59 -8.11
N GLU A 62 0.54 -3.87 -8.92
CA GLU A 62 0.69 -4.11 -10.36
C GLU A 62 0.83 -2.82 -11.19
N ILE A 63 0.76 -1.62 -10.58
CA ILE A 63 0.85 -0.36 -11.32
C ILE A 63 2.32 -0.08 -11.69
N PRO A 64 2.61 0.16 -12.98
CA PRO A 64 3.97 0.44 -13.43
C PRO A 64 4.49 1.74 -12.83
N GLY A 65 5.59 1.65 -12.08
CA GLY A 65 6.21 2.77 -11.36
C GLY A 65 5.97 2.75 -9.86
N VAL A 66 5.12 1.85 -9.36
CA VAL A 66 5.11 1.46 -7.95
C VAL A 66 6.24 0.47 -7.71
N ALA A 67 7.11 0.78 -6.76
CA ALA A 67 8.22 -0.08 -6.34
C ALA A 67 7.82 -0.99 -5.19
N ASP A 68 7.04 -0.48 -4.24
CA ASP A 68 6.60 -1.23 -3.06
C ASP A 68 5.27 -0.67 -2.52
N VAL A 69 4.49 -1.51 -1.86
CA VAL A 69 3.27 -1.09 -1.16
C VAL A 69 3.28 -1.72 0.23
N GLN A 70 3.41 -0.86 1.23
CA GLN A 70 3.34 -1.24 2.64
C GLN A 70 1.99 -0.83 3.20
N VAL A 71 1.40 -1.69 4.01
CA VAL A 71 0.21 -1.32 4.78
C VAL A 71 0.61 -1.14 6.22
N ASP A 72 0.13 -0.06 6.82
CA ASP A 72 0.17 0.16 8.25
C ASP A 72 -0.85 -0.82 8.84
N ALA A 73 -0.41 -2.08 8.95
CA ALA A 73 -1.20 -3.14 9.52
C ALA A 73 -1.31 -2.89 11.04
N GLU A 74 -2.26 -2.05 11.42
CA GLU A 74 -2.93 -2.24 12.70
C GLU A 74 -4.01 -3.31 12.51
N TYR A 75 -3.59 -4.55 12.29
CA TYR A 75 -4.40 -5.75 12.47
C TYR A 75 -3.49 -6.76 13.18
N ASP A 76 -3.72 -6.93 14.49
CA ASP A 76 -4.54 -8.02 14.99
C ASP A 76 -3.99 -9.35 14.48
N LEU A 77 -3.25 -10.03 15.36
CA LEU A 77 -2.91 -11.43 15.21
C LEU A 77 -4.10 -12.25 15.72
N PRO A 78 -5.05 -12.74 14.91
CA PRO A 78 -5.88 -13.85 15.33
C PRO A 78 -5.05 -15.14 15.20
N GLY A 79 -4.00 -15.30 16.00
CA GLY A 79 -3.14 -16.48 15.85
C GLY A 79 -1.78 -16.48 16.55
N THR A 80 -1.72 -16.28 17.85
CA THR A 80 -0.68 -16.93 18.67
C THR A 80 -1.36 -17.69 19.81
N ASN A 81 -2.02 -18.80 19.47
CA ASN A 81 -2.13 -20.02 20.30
C ASN A 81 -3.08 -21.05 19.65
N ARG A 82 -2.71 -21.59 18.48
CA ARG A 82 -3.29 -22.86 18.05
C ARG A 82 -2.30 -23.66 17.19
N SER A 83 -1.28 -24.22 17.84
CA SER A 83 -0.49 -25.36 17.33
C SER A 83 0.36 -25.99 18.44
N LYS A 84 -0.30 -26.70 19.37
CA LYS A 84 0.18 -28.01 19.85
C LYS A 84 -1.04 -28.88 20.10
N GLN A 85 -1.58 -29.44 19.01
CA GLN A 85 -2.23 -30.74 19.11
C GLN A 85 -1.12 -31.78 19.31
N GLU A 86 -1.27 -32.52 20.39
CA GLU A 86 -1.08 -33.99 20.48
C GLU A 86 0.29 -34.59 20.12
N ALA A 87 0.98 -35.14 21.13
CA ALA A 87 1.57 -36.49 21.07
C ALA A 87 2.27 -36.85 22.39
N GLY A 88 1.75 -37.88 23.08
CA GLY A 88 2.59 -38.96 23.61
C GLY A 88 3.01 -38.93 25.08
N GLN A 89 2.42 -39.88 25.81
CA GLN A 89 2.90 -40.61 27.02
C GLN A 89 2.72 -39.97 28.40
#